data_AF-A0A352IPH4-F1
#
_entry.id   AF-A0A352IPH4-F1
#
_cell.length_a   1.000
_cell.length_b   1.000
_cell.length_c   1.000
_cell.angle_alpha   90.00
_cell.angle_beta   90.00
_cell.angle_gamma   90.00
#
_symmetry.space_group_name_H-M   'P 1'
#
loop_
_entity.id
_entity.type
_entity.pdbx_description
1 polymer ?
#
loop_
_entity_poly.entity_id
_entity_poly.type
_entity_poly.pdbx_seq_one_letter_code
_entity_poly.pdbx_strand_id
1 'polypeptide(L)'
;VVAQVLSDEFARTAGVHFVLLVNTTPVDGFYEAEAQLAVEPENGHYTFRFESDDGVAPKRLSEVSPGSYYLVAGTDTDGDGIICQPGEACAEYPIAGLREIITIEEGQSLEEVIMTTSFSRPTISASTPDILPRPDFSGYRLLEAGERRESLEYTRKTTR
;
A
#
# COMPACT_ATOMS: atom_id res chain seq x y z
N VAL A 1 29.96 -27.07 -17.24
CA VAL A 1 29.32 -25.89 -16.62
C VAL A 1 27.85 -25.97 -16.97
N VAL A 2 26.98 -26.15 -15.99
CA VAL A 2 25.53 -26.13 -16.21
C VAL A 2 25.09 -24.68 -16.00
N ALA A 3 24.80 -23.98 -17.09
CA ALA A 3 24.20 -22.64 -17.01
C ALA A 3 22.69 -22.86 -16.84
N GLN A 4 22.20 -22.65 -15.63
CA GLN A 4 20.77 -22.63 -15.37
C GLN A 4 20.22 -21.33 -15.95
N VAL A 5 19.35 -21.44 -16.97
CA VAL A 5 18.62 -20.30 -17.51
C VAL A 5 17.61 -19.90 -16.44
N LEU A 6 18.02 -19.01 -15.53
CA LEU A 6 17.07 -18.27 -14.69
C LEU A 6 16.20 -17.49 -15.67
N SER A 7 14.89 -17.75 -15.70
CA SER A 7 14.00 -16.98 -16.56
C SER A 7 13.99 -15.53 -16.08
N ASP A 8 13.82 -14.59 -17.02
CA ASP A 8 13.82 -13.15 -16.79
C ASP A 8 12.85 -12.71 -15.67
N GLU A 9 11.81 -13.51 -15.42
CA GLU A 9 10.84 -13.31 -14.33
C GLU A 9 11.44 -13.40 -12.93
N PHE A 10 12.38 -14.33 -12.68
CA PHE A 10 13.02 -14.49 -11.36
C PHE A 10 13.91 -13.30 -10.99
N ALA A 11 14.38 -12.54 -11.98
CA ALA A 11 15.21 -11.36 -11.77
C ALA A 11 14.39 -10.07 -11.63
N ARG A 12 13.07 -10.10 -11.82
CA ARG A 12 12.22 -8.91 -11.73
C ARG A 12 12.13 -8.44 -10.28
N THR A 13 12.54 -7.21 -10.06
CA THR A 13 12.43 -6.54 -8.77
C THR A 13 12.23 -5.05 -9.02
N ALA A 14 11.31 -4.45 -8.27
CA ALA A 14 11.16 -3.00 -8.15
C ALA A 14 11.86 -2.46 -6.89
N GLY A 15 12.59 -3.30 -6.16
CA GLY A 15 13.09 -2.99 -4.81
C GLY A 15 12.09 -3.40 -3.73
N VAL A 16 12.19 -2.77 -2.55
CA VAL A 16 11.25 -2.99 -1.44
C VAL A 16 9.89 -2.39 -1.80
N HIS A 17 8.83 -3.17 -1.65
CA HIS A 17 7.46 -2.65 -1.71
C HIS A 17 6.90 -2.43 -0.31
N PHE A 18 6.19 -1.31 -0.16
CA PHE A 18 5.27 -1.10 0.93
C PHE A 18 3.88 -1.54 0.48
N VAL A 19 3.34 -2.57 1.13
CA VAL A 19 1.97 -3.04 0.91
C VAL A 19 1.09 -2.44 1.99
N LEU A 20 0.01 -1.78 1.58
CA LEU A 20 -0.87 -1.01 2.47
C LEU A 20 -2.32 -1.47 2.33
N LEU A 21 -3.02 -1.51 3.45
CA LEU A 21 -4.47 -1.36 3.48
C LEU A 21 -4.78 0.07 3.84
N VAL A 22 -5.41 0.80 2.93
CA VAL A 22 -5.70 2.23 3.09
C VAL A 22 -7.19 2.49 3.23
N ASN A 23 -7.54 3.53 3.97
CA ASN A 23 -8.92 3.99 4.09
C ASN A 23 -9.52 4.30 2.71
N THR A 24 -10.82 4.14 2.55
CA THR A 24 -11.47 4.38 1.23
C THR A 24 -11.75 5.86 0.93
N THR A 25 -11.60 6.72 1.95
CA THR A 25 -11.80 8.17 1.83
C THR A 25 -10.46 8.87 2.07
N PRO A 26 -10.02 9.74 1.14
CA PRO A 26 -8.78 10.49 1.33
C PRO A 26 -8.98 11.65 2.30
N VAL A 27 -7.90 12.03 2.99
CA VAL A 27 -7.78 13.22 3.84
C VAL A 27 -6.70 14.09 3.22
N ASP A 28 -7.02 15.36 2.92
CA ASP A 28 -6.12 16.32 2.26
C ASP A 28 -5.43 15.78 0.98
N GLY A 29 -6.16 14.96 0.20
CA GLY A 29 -5.65 14.38 -1.06
C GLY A 29 -4.82 13.09 -0.90
N PHE A 30 -4.62 12.62 0.33
CA PHE A 30 -3.88 11.40 0.65
C PHE A 30 -4.79 10.28 1.13
N TYR A 31 -4.47 9.06 0.72
CA TYR A 31 -5.05 7.86 1.29
C TYR A 31 -4.15 7.35 2.40
N GLU A 32 -4.66 7.37 3.63
CA GLU A 32 -3.90 6.97 4.82
C GLU A 32 -3.97 5.45 5.03
N ALA A 33 -2.82 4.85 5.35
CA ALA A 33 -2.72 3.44 5.70
C ALA A 33 -3.28 3.15 7.09
N GLU A 34 -4.10 2.11 7.19
CA GLU A 34 -4.54 1.48 8.44
C GLU A 34 -3.57 0.39 8.88
N ALA A 35 -3.01 -0.34 7.90
CA ALA A 35 -2.02 -1.39 8.10
C ALA A 35 -0.96 -1.33 6.98
N GLN A 36 0.27 -1.70 7.31
CA GLN A 36 1.39 -1.72 6.36
C GLN A 36 2.36 -2.88 6.56
N LEU A 37 2.99 -3.29 5.47
CA LEU A 37 4.07 -4.29 5.41
C LEU A 37 5.16 -3.80 4.45
N ALA A 38 6.43 -3.97 4.83
CA ALA A 38 7.54 -3.84 3.90
C ALA A 38 7.94 -5.23 3.39
N VAL A 39 7.99 -5.40 2.08
CA VAL A 39 8.14 -6.70 1.43
C VAL A 39 9.23 -6.63 0.36
N GLU A 40 10.16 -7.56 0.42
CA GLU A 40 11.15 -7.78 -0.62
C GLU A 40 10.66 -8.84 -1.61
N PRO A 41 11.05 -8.76 -2.90
CA PRO A 41 10.63 -9.76 -3.87
C PRO A 41 11.36 -11.07 -3.64
N GLU A 42 10.61 -12.17 -3.71
CA GLU A 42 11.13 -13.52 -3.77
C GLU A 42 10.70 -14.15 -5.10
N ASN A 43 11.67 -14.54 -5.93
CA ASN A 43 11.43 -15.14 -7.24
C ASN A 43 10.53 -14.30 -8.17
N GLY A 44 10.64 -12.97 -8.10
CA GLY A 44 9.81 -12.04 -8.89
C GLY A 44 8.42 -11.75 -8.32
N HIS A 45 8.11 -12.27 -7.13
CA HIS A 45 6.83 -12.08 -6.44
C HIS A 45 6.99 -11.37 -5.11
N TYR A 46 6.02 -10.53 -4.77
CA TYR A 46 5.91 -9.90 -3.46
C TYR A 46 4.82 -10.61 -2.67
N THR A 47 5.21 -11.42 -1.68
CA THR A 47 4.26 -12.15 -0.84
C THR A 47 4.03 -11.40 0.47
N PHE A 48 2.77 -11.18 0.82
CA PHE A 48 2.38 -10.45 2.01
C PHE A 48 1.17 -11.10 2.67
N ARG A 49 0.96 -10.77 3.95
CA ARG A 49 -0.19 -11.23 4.74
C ARG A 49 -0.50 -10.21 5.83
N PHE A 50 -1.75 -9.78 5.90
CA PHE A 50 -2.26 -9.02 7.04
C PHE A 50 -2.92 -9.95 8.04
N GLU A 51 -2.64 -9.72 9.32
CA GLU A 51 -3.21 -10.46 10.44
C GLU A 51 -4.41 -9.67 11.00
N SER A 52 -5.41 -10.38 11.51
CA SER A 52 -6.49 -9.71 12.25
C SER A 52 -5.93 -9.06 13.52
N ASP A 53 -6.40 -7.86 13.84
CA ASP A 53 -6.10 -7.17 15.11
C ASP A 53 -6.45 -8.08 16.32
N ASP A 54 -5.47 -8.29 17.20
CA ASP A 54 -5.58 -9.15 18.38
C ASP A 54 -6.15 -8.40 19.61
N GLY A 55 -6.40 -7.09 19.48
CA GLY A 55 -6.91 -6.23 20.54
C GLY A 55 -5.88 -5.85 21.61
N VAL A 56 -4.60 -6.20 21.43
CA VAL A 56 -3.52 -5.94 22.38
C VAL A 56 -2.68 -4.75 21.93
N ALA A 57 -2.58 -3.73 22.78
CA ALA A 57 -1.73 -2.58 22.48
C ALA A 57 -0.24 -2.88 22.78
N PRO A 58 0.70 -2.40 21.94
CA PRO A 58 0.47 -1.66 20.71
C PRO A 58 0.14 -2.58 19.52
N LYS A 59 -0.89 -2.21 18.76
CA LYS A 59 -1.25 -2.86 17.48
C LYS A 59 -0.05 -2.87 16.54
N ARG A 60 0.27 -4.02 15.93
CA ARG A 60 1.34 -4.16 14.94
C ARG A 60 0.98 -3.42 13.65
N LEU A 61 1.97 -3.18 12.79
CA LEU A 61 1.73 -2.59 11.47
C LEU A 61 1.04 -3.59 10.52
N SER A 62 1.30 -4.88 10.72
CA SER A 62 0.69 -5.98 9.96
C SER A 62 -0.72 -6.34 10.41
N GLU A 63 -1.20 -5.76 11.51
CA GLU A 63 -2.52 -6.03 12.07
C GLU A 63 -3.54 -5.06 11.47
N VAL A 64 -4.72 -5.57 11.13
CA VAL A 64 -5.81 -4.80 10.55
C VAL A 64 -7.09 -4.99 11.34
N SER A 65 -7.80 -3.89 11.58
CA SER A 65 -9.11 -3.92 12.23
C SER A 65 -10.19 -4.18 11.18
N PRO A 66 -11.39 -4.65 11.57
CA PRO A 66 -12.49 -4.84 10.63
C PRO A 66 -12.89 -3.52 9.97
N GLY A 67 -13.13 -3.54 8.66
CA GLY A 67 -13.40 -2.34 7.89
C GLY A 67 -13.37 -2.55 6.38
N SER A 68 -13.51 -1.44 5.66
CA SER A 68 -13.46 -1.41 4.19
C SER A 68 -12.25 -0.60 3.74
N TYR A 69 -11.43 -1.23 2.91
CA TYR A 69 -10.11 -0.72 2.53
C TYR A 69 -9.88 -0.84 1.03
N TYR A 70 -8.93 -0.05 0.52
CA TYR A 70 -8.24 -0.37 -0.71
C TYR A 70 -6.92 -1.09 -0.38
N LEU A 71 -6.59 -2.11 -1.18
CA LEU A 71 -5.28 -2.76 -1.12
C LEU A 71 -4.39 -2.19 -2.21
N VAL A 72 -3.23 -1.71 -1.79
CA VAL A 72 -2.25 -1.07 -2.67
C VAL A 72 -0.84 -1.50 -2.29
N ALA A 73 0.07 -1.48 -3.24
CA ALA A 73 1.48 -1.67 -2.98
C ALA A 73 2.33 -0.78 -3.88
N GLY A 74 3.49 -0.35 -3.42
CA GLY A 74 4.35 0.52 -4.19
C GLY A 74 5.70 0.74 -3.55
N THR A 75 6.60 1.37 -4.29
CA THR A 75 7.91 1.78 -3.79
C THR A 75 7.82 3.21 -3.28
N ASP A 76 8.58 3.53 -2.24
CA ASP A 76 8.92 4.91 -1.85
C ASP A 76 10.38 5.13 -2.29
N THR A 77 10.58 5.63 -3.50
CA THR A 77 11.92 5.69 -4.11
C THR A 77 12.70 6.92 -3.67
N ASP A 78 12.00 8.02 -3.39
CA ASP A 78 12.60 9.28 -2.94
C ASP A 78 12.56 9.49 -1.42
N GLY A 79 11.86 8.62 -0.69
CA GLY A 79 11.91 8.53 0.77
C GLY A 79 11.03 9.56 1.46
N ASP A 80 9.96 10.01 0.80
CA ASP A 80 9.05 11.05 1.31
C ASP A 80 7.86 10.47 2.11
N GLY A 81 7.77 9.15 2.23
CA GLY A 81 6.72 8.44 2.96
C GLY A 81 5.40 8.33 2.18
N ILE A 82 5.40 8.63 0.89
CA ILE A 82 4.24 8.56 0.01
C ILE A 82 4.56 7.66 -1.17
N ILE A 83 3.81 6.57 -1.34
CA ILE A 83 4.00 5.64 -2.46
C ILE A 83 3.04 5.91 -3.61
N CYS A 84 3.35 5.32 -4.77
CA CYS A 84 2.60 5.42 -6.02
C CYS A 84 2.61 6.83 -6.63
N GLN A 85 3.68 7.59 -6.37
CA GLN A 85 3.93 8.84 -7.06
C GLN A 85 4.47 8.64 -8.49
N PRO A 86 4.50 9.69 -9.33
CA PRO A 86 5.09 9.60 -10.66
C PRO A 86 6.56 9.16 -10.61
N GLY A 87 6.88 8.07 -11.32
CA GLY A 87 8.23 7.49 -11.35
C GLY A 87 8.44 6.33 -10.37
N GLU A 88 7.46 6.07 -9.50
CA GLU A 88 7.47 4.95 -8.57
C GLU A 88 6.73 3.72 -9.13
N ALA A 89 7.05 2.56 -8.58
CA ALA A 89 6.28 1.35 -8.81
C ALA A 89 4.97 1.43 -8.03
N CYS A 90 3.86 1.03 -8.66
CA CYS A 90 2.55 1.03 -8.05
C CYS A 90 1.73 -0.19 -8.49
N ALA A 91 1.02 -0.77 -7.53
CA ALA A 91 0.04 -1.82 -7.67
C ALA A 91 -1.21 -1.44 -6.88
N GLU A 92 -2.38 -1.66 -7.44
CA GLU A 92 -3.65 -1.53 -6.73
C GLU A 92 -4.48 -2.76 -7.05
N TYR A 93 -5.26 -3.23 -6.08
CA TYR A 93 -6.14 -4.36 -6.29
C TYR A 93 -7.47 -3.95 -6.93
N PRO A 94 -7.97 -4.68 -7.95
CA PRO A 94 -7.25 -5.72 -8.71
C PRO A 94 -6.29 -5.14 -9.75
N ILE A 95 -6.59 -3.92 -10.23
CA ILE A 95 -5.87 -3.25 -11.31
C ILE A 95 -5.65 -1.78 -10.91
N ALA A 96 -4.43 -1.29 -11.14
CA ALA A 96 -4.08 0.12 -10.96
C ALA A 96 -5.01 1.06 -11.77
N GLY A 97 -5.58 2.06 -11.09
CA GLY A 97 -6.55 3.00 -11.64
C GLY A 97 -8.01 2.52 -11.61
N LEU A 98 -8.26 1.25 -11.29
CA LEU A 98 -9.60 0.63 -11.19
C LEU A 98 -9.69 -0.22 -9.93
N ARG A 99 -9.37 0.40 -8.79
CA ARG A 99 -9.36 -0.27 -7.49
C ARG A 99 -10.76 -0.70 -7.02
N GLU A 100 -10.80 -1.84 -6.35
CA GLU A 100 -12.01 -2.37 -5.70
C GLU A 100 -11.87 -2.34 -4.17
N ILE A 101 -13.00 -2.18 -3.48
CA ILE A 101 -13.05 -2.20 -2.02
C ILE A 101 -12.92 -3.65 -1.55
N ILE A 102 -12.01 -3.88 -0.60
CA ILE A 102 -11.91 -5.11 0.17
C ILE A 102 -12.54 -4.88 1.53
N THR A 103 -13.43 -5.79 1.94
CA THR A 103 -14.02 -5.79 3.28
C THR A 103 -13.34 -6.84 4.14
N ILE A 104 -12.90 -6.43 5.32
CA ILE A 104 -12.30 -7.28 6.33
C ILE A 104 -13.30 -7.40 7.48
N GLU A 105 -13.73 -8.63 7.77
CA GLU A 105 -14.61 -8.95 8.90
C GLU A 105 -13.80 -9.23 10.17
N GLU A 106 -14.49 -9.28 11.32
CA GLU A 106 -13.87 -9.57 12.60
C GLU A 106 -13.21 -10.96 12.61
N GLY A 107 -11.94 -11.01 13.03
CA GLY A 107 -11.13 -12.24 13.02
C GLY A 107 -10.69 -12.71 11.63
N GLN A 108 -11.00 -11.97 10.56
CA GLN A 108 -10.58 -12.34 9.21
C GLN A 108 -9.18 -11.79 8.90
N SER A 109 -8.30 -12.66 8.37
CA SER A 109 -7.02 -12.25 7.77
C SER A 109 -7.19 -12.05 6.26
N LEU A 110 -6.40 -11.16 5.65
CA LEU A 110 -6.41 -10.98 4.20
C LEU A 110 -5.36 -11.90 3.55
N GLU A 111 -5.81 -12.84 2.74
CA GLU A 111 -4.99 -13.83 2.04
C GLU A 111 -5.46 -14.00 0.58
N GLU A 112 -4.61 -14.58 -0.28
CA GLU A 112 -4.94 -14.99 -1.66
C GLU A 112 -5.33 -13.88 -2.66
N VAL A 113 -5.02 -12.61 -2.35
CA VAL A 113 -5.25 -11.49 -3.26
C VAL A 113 -4.06 -11.28 -4.20
N ILE A 114 -4.34 -11.13 -5.50
CA ILE A 114 -3.32 -10.90 -6.53
C ILE A 114 -3.50 -9.50 -7.12
N MET A 115 -2.41 -8.73 -7.18
CA MET A 115 -2.33 -7.46 -7.89
C MET A 115 -1.01 -7.36 -8.66
N THR A 116 -0.99 -6.57 -9.74
CA THR A 116 0.18 -6.43 -10.61
C THR A 116 0.87 -5.09 -10.38
N THR A 117 2.18 -5.11 -10.14
CA THR A 117 3.00 -3.91 -10.09
C THR A 117 3.25 -3.34 -11.48
N SER A 118 3.08 -2.04 -11.63
CA SER A 118 3.32 -1.28 -12.86
C SER A 118 4.00 0.04 -12.54
N PHE A 119 4.68 0.63 -13.53
CA PHE A 119 5.24 1.97 -13.43
C PHE A 119 4.41 2.94 -14.27
N SER A 120 4.04 4.07 -13.69
CA SER A 120 3.44 5.15 -14.47
C SER A 120 4.53 5.87 -15.27
N ARG A 121 4.34 6.02 -16.59
CA ARG A 121 5.29 6.76 -17.43
C ARG A 121 5.02 8.26 -17.33
N PRO A 122 6.00 9.10 -16.98
CA PRO A 122 5.81 10.55 -16.79
C PRO A 122 5.54 11.33 -18.08
N THR A 123 5.64 10.71 -19.26
CA THR A 123 5.68 11.43 -20.56
C THR A 123 4.35 12.06 -21.01
N ILE A 124 3.24 11.86 -20.29
CA ILE A 124 1.97 12.59 -20.53
C ILE A 124 1.54 13.41 -19.29
N SER A 125 1.92 13.00 -18.07
CA SER A 125 1.56 13.72 -16.83
C SER A 125 2.27 15.06 -16.62
N ALA A 126 3.46 15.27 -17.20
CA ALA A 126 4.17 16.55 -17.04
C ALA A 126 3.53 17.72 -17.81
N SER A 127 2.72 17.43 -18.83
CA SER A 127 2.05 18.43 -19.68
C SER A 127 0.62 18.74 -19.24
N THR A 128 0.01 17.81 -18.48
CA THR A 128 -1.38 17.91 -18.03
C THR A 128 -1.55 17.12 -16.72
N PRO A 129 -1.18 17.70 -15.56
CA PRO A 129 -1.34 17.05 -14.27
C PRO A 129 -2.82 16.73 -13.94
N ASP A 130 -3.77 17.48 -14.54
CA ASP A 130 -5.22 17.24 -14.44
C ASP A 130 -5.76 16.07 -15.30
N ILE A 131 -4.91 15.36 -16.05
CA ILE A 131 -5.29 14.20 -16.89
C ILE A 131 -4.74 12.88 -16.31
N LEU A 132 -4.45 12.84 -15.01
CA LEU A 132 -4.54 11.55 -14.33
C LEU A 132 -6.03 11.17 -14.24
N PRO A 133 -6.41 9.88 -14.32
CA PRO A 133 -7.80 9.44 -14.17
C PRO A 133 -8.41 9.77 -12.78
N ARG A 134 -7.65 10.45 -11.90
CA ARG A 134 -8.00 10.81 -10.54
C ARG A 134 -7.52 12.25 -10.25
N PRO A 135 -8.34 13.28 -10.52
CA PRO A 135 -8.05 14.62 -10.04
C PRO A 135 -7.88 14.58 -8.50
N ASP A 136 -6.91 15.34 -7.99
CA ASP A 136 -6.58 15.44 -6.55
C ASP A 136 -5.94 14.19 -5.89
N PHE A 137 -5.50 13.19 -6.65
CA PHE A 137 -4.74 12.06 -6.11
C PHE A 137 -3.27 12.41 -5.89
N SER A 138 -2.84 12.48 -4.63
CA SER A 138 -1.45 12.80 -4.27
C SER A 138 -0.59 11.57 -3.92
N GLY A 139 -1.20 10.40 -3.71
CA GLY A 139 -0.49 9.16 -3.38
C GLY A 139 -1.09 8.45 -2.16
N TYR A 140 -0.41 7.39 -1.73
CA TYR A 140 -0.75 6.62 -0.52
C TYR A 140 0.30 6.87 0.56
N ARG A 141 -0.15 7.32 1.73
CA ARG A 141 0.74 7.68 2.84
C ARG A 141 1.05 6.46 3.69
N LEU A 142 2.33 6.21 3.94
CA LEU A 142 2.80 5.17 4.84
C LEU A 142 2.36 5.48 6.29
N LEU A 143 2.29 4.45 7.13
CA LEU A 143 2.19 4.68 8.57
C LEU A 143 3.57 5.10 9.08
N GLU A 144 3.73 6.37 9.44
CA GLU A 144 4.89 6.83 10.18
C GLU A 144 4.98 6.09 11.53
N ALA A 145 6.19 5.77 11.99
CA ALA A 145 6.39 5.15 13.30
C ALA A 145 5.87 6.03 14.48
N GLY A 146 5.55 7.30 14.22
CA GLY A 146 5.05 8.28 15.21
C GLY A 146 3.55 8.60 15.16
N GLU A 147 2.87 8.49 14.01
CA GLU A 147 1.53 9.08 13.78
C GLU A 147 0.39 8.36 14.53
N ARG A 148 0.54 7.07 14.85
CA ARG A 148 -0.46 6.35 15.68
C ARG A 148 -0.50 6.80 17.14
N ARG A 149 0.51 7.52 17.65
CA ARG A 149 0.45 8.05 19.02
C ARG A 149 -0.58 9.17 19.13
N GLU A 150 -0.72 10.00 18.11
CA GLU A 150 -1.63 11.15 18.14
C GLU A 150 -3.10 10.76 17.89
N SER A 151 -3.39 9.81 16.97
CA SER A 151 -4.77 9.37 16.72
C SER A 151 -5.38 8.60 17.92
N LEU A 152 -4.57 7.77 18.60
CA LEU A 152 -4.97 7.08 19.84
C LEU A 152 -5.09 8.03 21.03
N GLU A 153 -4.25 9.08 21.13
CA GLU A 153 -4.41 10.11 22.16
C GLU A 153 -5.63 11.01 21.91
N TYR A 154 -5.90 11.36 20.64
CA TYR A 154 -7.05 12.17 20.27
C TYR A 154 -8.37 11.47 20.58
N THR A 155 -8.48 10.18 20.26
CA THR A 155 -9.65 9.34 20.59
C THR A 155 -9.81 9.16 22.10
N ARG A 156 -8.71 9.03 22.86
CA ARG A 156 -8.74 9.00 24.34
C ARG A 156 -9.17 10.33 24.96
N LYS A 157 -8.88 11.46 24.33
CA LYS A 157 -9.25 12.80 24.85
C LYS A 157 -10.70 13.19 24.55
N THR A 158 -11.29 12.71 23.46
CA THR A 158 -12.70 13.00 23.11
C THR A 158 -13.71 12.08 23.81
N THR A 159 -13.27 10.97 24.41
CA THR A 159 -14.13 10.03 25.16
C THR A 159 -14.14 10.30 26.68
N ARG A 160 -13.91 11.54 27.11
CA ARG A 160 -13.97 11.94 28.53
C ARG A 160 -14.81 13.19 28.77
#